data_AF-A0A392NYN1-F1
#
_entry.id   AF-A0A392NYN1-F1
#
_cell.length_a   1.000
_cell.length_b   1.000
_cell.length_c   1.000
_cell.angle_alpha   90.00
_cell.angle_beta   90.00
_cell.angle_gamma   90.00
#
_symmetry.space_group_name_H-M   'P 1'
#
loop_
_entity.id
_entity.type
_entity.pdbx_description
1 polymer ?
#
loop_
_entity_poly.entity_id
_entity_poly.type
_entity_poly.pdbx_seq_one_letter_code
_entity_poly.pdbx_strand_id
1 'polypeptide(L)' 'MVNLRLLAIHDPKGYVSLPHGLDLLPENLRYVLWHGYPWKSLPPTFRPDMLVELSLRESHVQKLWNGVL' A
#
# COMPACT_ATOMS: atom_id res chain seq x y z
N MET A 1 11.57 1.72 13.28
CA MET A 1 11.98 2.47 12.07
C MET A 1 11.09 3.69 11.97
N VAL A 2 11.49 4.84 12.52
CA VAL A 2 10.55 5.95 12.75
C VAL A 2 10.97 7.14 11.91
N ASN A 3 10.48 7.23 10.66
CA ASN A 3 10.43 8.40 9.76
C ASN A 3 10.27 8.04 8.27
N LEU A 4 9.88 6.80 7.94
CA LEU A 4 9.62 6.46 6.55
C LEU A 4 8.34 7.17 6.08
N ARG A 5 8.49 8.11 5.14
CA ARG A 5 7.37 8.88 4.56
C ARG A 5 6.99 8.44 3.16
N LEU A 6 7.91 7.79 2.46
CA LEU A 6 7.74 7.30 1.09
C LEU A 6 8.06 5.82 1.06
N LEU A 7 7.10 5.03 0.60
CA LEU A 7 7.31 3.66 0.16
C LEU A 7 7.15 3.63 -1.35
N ALA A 8 8.22 3.26 -2.05
CA ALA A 8 8.21 3.08 -3.50
C ALA A 8 8.67 1.68 -3.84
N ILE A 9 7.77 0.88 -4.44
CA ILE A 9 8.03 -0.47 -4.94
C ILE A 9 7.68 -0.47 -6.42
N HIS A 10 8.69 -0.69 -7.26
CA HIS A 10 8.52 -0.80 -8.70
C HIS A 10 8.67 -2.26 -9.09
N ASP A 11 7.54 -2.94 -9.26
CA ASP A 11 7.51 -4.34 -9.63
C ASP A 11 6.38 -4.62 -10.63
N PRO A 12 6.56 -4.22 -11.90
CA PRO A 12 5.53 -4.37 -12.94
C PRO A 12 5.05 -5.82 -13.17
N LYS A 13 5.81 -6.81 -12.68
CA LYS A 13 5.50 -8.23 -12.86
C LYS A 13 4.90 -8.89 -11.62
N GLY A 14 4.80 -8.18 -10.49
CA GLY A 14 4.18 -8.67 -9.26
C GLY A 14 4.92 -9.80 -8.55
N TYR A 15 6.24 -9.93 -8.73
CA TYR A 15 7.07 -10.92 -8.04
C TYR A 15 7.39 -10.56 -6.58
N VAL A 16 7.31 -9.28 -6.22
CA VAL A 16 7.55 -8.74 -4.89
C VAL A 16 6.25 -8.84 -4.10
N SER A 17 6.09 -9.99 -3.46
CA SER A 17 5.08 -10.20 -2.42
C SER A 17 5.74 -10.07 -1.06
N LEU A 18 5.46 -8.96 -0.35
CA LEU A 18 5.80 -8.85 1.07
C LEU A 18 4.83 -9.76 1.84
N PRO A 19 5.29 -10.76 2.61
CA PRO A 19 4.40 -11.75 3.22
C PRO A 19 3.29 -11.15 4.10
N HIS A 20 3.49 -9.94 4.63
CA HIS A 20 2.54 -9.16 5.44
C HIS A 20 2.32 -7.74 4.88
N GLY A 21 2.57 -7.54 3.57
CA GLY A 21 2.22 -6.39 2.72
C GLY A 21 2.45 -4.99 3.29
N LEU A 22 1.56 -4.58 4.19
CA LEU A 22 1.51 -3.25 4.77
C LEU A 22 1.23 -3.26 6.29
N ASP A 23 1.17 -4.42 6.95
CA ASP A 23 0.76 -4.57 8.36
C ASP A 23 1.70 -3.86 9.35
N LEU A 24 2.95 -3.69 8.95
CA LEU A 24 4.01 -3.07 9.76
C LEU A 24 4.45 -1.72 9.20
N LEU A 25 3.66 -1.12 8.30
CA LEU A 25 4.01 0.21 7.83
C LEU A 25 3.86 1.24 8.94
N PRO A 26 4.80 2.19 9.01
CA PRO A 26 4.72 3.22 10.01
C PRO A 26 3.55 4.16 9.72
N GLU A 27 2.83 4.58 10.76
CA GLU A 27 1.61 5.40 10.66
C GLU A 27 1.86 6.79 10.03
N ASN A 28 3.12 7.23 9.97
CA ASN A 28 3.51 8.52 9.38
C ASN A 28 3.83 8.45 7.88
N LEU A 29 3.49 7.34 7.22
CA LEU A 29 3.69 7.20 5.79
C LEU A 29 2.78 8.14 5.01
N ARG A 30 3.34 8.87 4.05
CA ARG A 30 2.64 9.89 3.28
C ARG A 30 2.45 9.51 1.82
N TYR A 31 3.35 8.70 1.28
CA TYR A 31 3.34 8.34 -0.14
C TYR A 31 3.55 6.83 -0.28
N VAL A 32 2.60 6.14 -0.89
CA VAL A 32 2.72 4.72 -1.28
C VAL A 32 2.65 4.65 -2.80
N LEU A 33 3.78 4.31 -3.43
CA LEU A 33 3.87 4.03 -4.85
C LEU A 33 4.21 2.55 -5.01
N TRP A 34 3.23 1.71 -5.35
CA TRP A 34 3.45 0.27 -5.49
C TRP A 34 2.89 -0.23 -6.82
N HIS A 35 3.78 -0.26 -7.81
CA HIS A 35 3.49 -0.77 -9.14
C HIS A 35 3.44 -2.30 -9.11
N GLY A 36 2.37 -2.89 -9.63
CA GLY A 36 2.19 -4.35 -9.64
C GLY A 36 1.78 -4.94 -8.29
N TYR A 37 1.16 -4.15 -7.40
CA TYR A 37 0.72 -4.64 -6.09
C TYR A 37 -0.14 -5.92 -6.23
N PRO A 38 0.28 -7.06 -5.64
CA PRO A 38 -0.22 -8.38 -6.05
C PRO A 38 -1.56 -8.77 -5.42
N TRP A 39 -2.01 -8.05 -4.38
CA TRP A 39 -3.23 -8.40 -3.65
C TRP A 39 -4.47 -7.66 -4.14
N LYS A 40 -5.63 -8.26 -3.91
CA LYS A 40 -6.94 -7.73 -4.33
C LYS A 40 -7.46 -6.58 -3.45
N SER A 41 -6.91 -6.42 -2.26
CA SER A 41 -7.25 -5.37 -1.31
C SER A 41 -6.02 -4.99 -0.49
N LEU A 42 -6.10 -3.83 0.16
CA LEU A 42 -5.14 -3.44 1.19
C LEU A 42 -5.36 -4.28 2.45
N PRO A 43 -4.33 -4.49 3.29
CA PRO A 43 -4.50 -5.13 4.57
C PRO A 43 -5.44 -4.31 5.47
N PRO A 44 -6.29 -4.96 6.27
CA PRO A 44 -7.25 -4.26 7.15
C PRO A 44 -6.58 -3.43 8.25
N THR A 45 -5.31 -3.71 8.54
CA THR A 45 -4.43 -3.01 9.48
C THR A 45 -3.84 -1.73 8.88
N PHE A 46 -3.89 -1.57 7.54
CA PHE A 46 -3.32 -0.40 6.88
C PHE A 46 -4.08 0.86 7.27
N ARG A 47 -3.35 1.80 7.86
CA ARG A 47 -3.86 3.07 8.38
C ARG A 47 -3.42 4.22 7.47
N PRO A 48 -4.31 4.73 6.60
CA PRO A 48 -3.98 5.81 5.67
C PRO A 48 -4.12 7.21 6.30
N ASP A 49 -4.14 7.36 7.63
CA ASP A 49 -4.44 8.61 8.34
C ASP A 49 -3.57 9.79 7.90
N MET A 50 -2.30 9.53 7.55
CA MET A 50 -1.34 10.54 7.10
C MET A 50 -1.02 10.42 5.60
N LEU A 51 -1.74 9.58 4.88
CA LEU A 51 -1.50 9.27 3.48
C LEU A 51 -1.94 10.45 2.59
N VAL A 52 -1.01 10.95 1.81
CA VAL A 52 -1.22 12.02 0.83
C VAL A 52 -1.47 11.43 -0.55
N GLU A 53 -0.70 10.40 -0.93
CA GLU A 53 -0.83 9.73 -2.23
C GLU A 53 -0.75 8.22 -2.11
N LEU A 54 -1.69 7.54 -2.79
CA LEU A 54 -1.70 6.11 -3.01
C LEU A 54 -1.72 5.83 -4.51
N SER A 55 -0.63 5.27 -5.03
CA SER A 55 -0.51 4.88 -6.43
C SER A 55 -0.26 3.38 -6.53
N LEU A 56 -1.28 2.64 -6.97
CA LEU A 56 -1.25 1.19 -7.15
C LEU A 56 -1.41 0.83 -8.63
N ARG A 57 -0.58 1.45 -9.49
CA ARG A 57 -0.62 1.19 -10.94
C ARG A 57 -0.41 -0.30 -11.21
N GLU A 58 -1.07 -0.81 -12.25
CA GLU A 58 -0.99 -2.22 -12.69
C GLU A 58 -1.15 -3.23 -11.54
N SER A 59 -1.91 -2.85 -10.50
CA SER A 59 -2.18 -3.73 -9.37
C SER A 59 -3.38 -4.64 -9.59
N HIS A 60 -3.48 -5.67 -8.75
CA HIS A 60 -4.64 -6.57 -8.71
C HIS A 60 -5.78 -6.06 -7.81
N VAL A 61 -5.68 -4.82 -7.29
CA VAL A 61 -6.66 -4.28 -6.35
C VAL A 61 -8.02 -4.13 -7.03
N GLN A 62 -9.03 -4.75 -6.43
CA GLN A 62 -10.43 -4.68 -6.88
C GLN A 62 -11.25 -3.74 -6.01
N LYS A 63 -10.87 -3.61 -4.73
CA LYS A 63 -11.54 -2.76 -3.75
C LYS A 63 -10.52 -2.16 -2.78
N LEU A 64 -10.53 -0.84 -2.65
CA LEU A 64 -9.62 -0.11 -1.75
C LEU A 64 -10.12 -0.09 -0.30
N TRP A 65 -11.38 0.30 -0.10
CA TRP A 65 -12.02 0.35 1.21
C TRP A 65 -13.51 0.09 1.08
N ASN A 66 -14.16 -0.23 2.21
CA ASN A 66 -15.60 -0.47 2.26
C ASN A 66 -16.46 0.81 2.18
N GLY A 67 -15.84 1.99 2.02
CA GLY A 67 -16.53 3.28 2.07
C GLY A 67 -16.91 3.67 3.50
N VAL A 68 -17.35 4.91 3.66
CA VAL A 68 -17.96 5.41 4.91
C VAL A 68 -19.47 5.42 4.66
N LEU A 69 -20.25 4.85 5.59
CA LEU A 69 -21.71 5.02 5.64
C LEU A 69 -22.05 6.44 6.05
#